data_AF-K0RYB9-F1
#
_entry.id   AF-K0RYB9-F1
#
_cell.length_a   1.000
_cell.length_b   1.000
_cell.length_c   1.000
_cell.angle_alpha   90.00
_cell.angle_beta   90.00
_cell.angle_gamma   90.00
#
_symmetry.space_group_name_H-M   'P 1'
#
loop_
_entity.id
_entity.type
_entity.pdbx_description
1 polymer ?
#
loop_
_entity_poly.entity_id
_entity_poly.type
_entity_poly.pdbx_seq_one_letter_code
_entity_poly.pdbx_strand_id
1 'polypeptide(L)'
;MKGSAFLSLLSALADKGTWDVAQGFRDEDVESLDWEKSVAFELDDFEMEKPHRYRPGTVALREIRRYQKSPDLLIRKGPFQRLVREIAQDLEKDLRFQSTAVLALQEATEAYMVGLFEEANLCAIHARRVTIMLKDIQLARRIRGERA
;
A
#
# COMPACT_ATOMS: atom_id res chain seq x y z
N MET A 1 15.52 -14.36 -15.17
CA MET A 1 14.05 -14.14 -15.23
C MET A 1 13.57 -13.61 -16.59
N LYS A 2 14.29 -13.85 -17.71
CA LYS A 2 13.88 -13.40 -19.06
C LYS A 2 13.03 -14.42 -19.83
N GLY A 3 12.84 -15.63 -19.31
CA GLY A 3 12.16 -16.73 -20.01
C GLY A 3 10.63 -16.74 -19.92
N SER A 4 10.03 -16.05 -18.93
CA SER A 4 8.57 -16.10 -18.72
C SER A 4 7.80 -15.30 -19.79
N ALA A 5 8.34 -14.16 -20.24
CA ALA A 5 7.70 -13.33 -21.27
C ALA A 5 7.82 -13.94 -22.67
N PHE A 6 8.95 -14.61 -22.95
CA PHE A 6 9.21 -15.24 -24.25
C PHE A 6 8.30 -16.45 -24.48
N LEU A 7 8.06 -17.25 -23.43
CA LEU A 7 7.16 -18.39 -23.49
C LEU A 7 5.68 -17.98 -23.55
N SER A 8 5.28 -16.88 -22.91
CA SER A 8 3.91 -16.36 -23.05
C SER A 8 3.62 -15.79 -24.45
N LEU A 9 4.62 -15.19 -25.10
CA LEU A 9 4.50 -14.65 -26.46
C LEU A 9 4.43 -15.78 -27.50
N LEU A 10 5.26 -16.82 -27.35
CA LEU A 10 5.20 -18.02 -28.19
C LEU A 10 3.87 -18.77 -28.03
N SER A 11 3.33 -18.87 -26.81
CA SER A 11 2.01 -19.47 -26.58
C SER A 11 0.87 -18.68 -27.23
N ALA A 12 0.95 -17.34 -27.26
CA ALA A 12 -0.06 -16.49 -27.88
C ALA A 12 0.01 -16.48 -29.43
N LEU A 13 1.19 -16.73 -29.99
CA LEU A 13 1.39 -16.89 -31.44
C LEU A 13 0.97 -18.27 -31.94
N ALA A 14 1.09 -19.32 -31.11
CA ALA A 14 0.65 -20.67 -31.46
C ALA A 14 -0.88 -20.81 -31.65
N ASP A 15 -1.68 -20.00 -30.95
CA ASP A 15 -3.16 -20.01 -31.05
C ASP A 15 -3.72 -19.37 -32.34
N LYS A 16 -2.90 -18.61 -33.10
CA LYS A 16 -3.36 -17.89 -34.30
C LYS A 16 -3.28 -18.68 -35.61
N GLY A 17 -2.93 -19.97 -35.56
CA GLY A 17 -3.04 -20.85 -36.73
C GLY A 17 -2.17 -20.46 -37.94
N THR A 18 -1.13 -19.65 -37.75
CA THR A 18 -0.24 -19.20 -38.82
C THR A 18 0.95 -20.16 -38.96
N TRP A 19 0.70 -21.43 -39.24
CA TRP A 19 1.76 -22.40 -39.60
C TRP A 19 1.72 -22.79 -41.08
N ASP A 20 0.63 -22.51 -41.80
CA ASP A 20 0.46 -22.91 -43.21
C ASP A 20 1.27 -22.07 -44.21
N VAL A 21 1.87 -20.96 -43.79
CA VAL A 21 2.69 -20.11 -44.69
C VAL A 21 4.15 -20.59 -44.76
N ALA A 22 4.58 -21.48 -43.87
CA ALA A 22 5.99 -21.91 -43.79
C ALA A 22 6.36 -23.09 -44.71
N GLN A 23 5.42 -23.69 -45.46
CA GLN A 23 5.69 -24.86 -46.30
C GLN A 23 6.13 -24.54 -47.75
N GLY A 24 6.25 -23.26 -48.11
CA GLY A 24 6.53 -22.83 -49.50
C GLY A 24 7.83 -22.08 -49.73
N PHE A 25 8.74 -22.00 -48.74
CA PHE A 25 9.95 -21.17 -48.86
C PHE A 25 11.16 -22.03 -49.23
N ARG A 26 11.83 -21.72 -50.35
CA ARG A 26 13.12 -22.32 -50.72
C ARG A 26 14.23 -21.60 -49.97
N ASP A 27 15.29 -22.33 -49.61
CA ASP A 27 16.42 -21.85 -48.81
C ASP A 27 17.14 -20.61 -49.39
N GLU A 28 16.94 -20.29 -50.67
CA GLU A 28 17.56 -19.14 -51.35
C GLU A 28 16.82 -17.80 -51.13
N ASP A 29 15.60 -17.79 -50.59
CA ASP A 29 14.82 -16.57 -50.34
C ASP A 29 15.13 -15.92 -48.97
N VAL A 30 16.06 -16.50 -48.20
CA VAL A 30 16.35 -16.15 -46.80
C VAL A 30 17.23 -14.89 -46.65
N GLU A 31 17.80 -14.34 -47.72
CA GLU A 31 18.69 -13.16 -47.65
C GLU A 31 18.01 -11.79 -47.79
N SER A 32 16.67 -11.70 -47.95
CA SER A 32 16.03 -10.40 -48.21
C SER A 32 14.78 -10.07 -47.40
N LEU A 33 14.43 -10.87 -46.41
CA LEU A 33 13.36 -10.53 -45.49
C LEU A 33 13.95 -10.33 -44.10
N ASP A 34 14.19 -9.05 -43.82
CA ASP A 34 14.55 -8.49 -42.53
C ASP A 34 13.35 -8.62 -41.56
N TRP A 35 12.97 -9.87 -41.25
CA TRP A 35 11.85 -10.23 -40.38
C TRP A 35 12.04 -9.65 -38.98
N GLU A 36 13.30 -9.40 -38.57
CA GLU A 36 13.65 -8.64 -37.37
C GLU A 36 13.16 -7.18 -37.44
N LYS A 37 13.22 -6.52 -38.61
CA LYS A 37 12.68 -5.17 -38.80
C LYS A 37 11.15 -5.14 -38.85
N SER A 38 10.50 -6.16 -39.42
CA SER A 38 9.05 -6.26 -39.41
C SER A 38 8.48 -6.51 -38.01
N VAL A 39 9.10 -7.40 -37.23
CA VAL A 39 8.73 -7.63 -35.82
C VAL A 39 9.07 -6.43 -34.95
N ALA A 40 10.19 -5.73 -35.21
CA ALA A 40 10.52 -4.49 -34.51
C ALA A 40 9.53 -3.36 -34.79
N PHE A 41 9.00 -3.25 -36.01
CA PHE A 41 7.98 -2.25 -36.40
C PHE A 41 6.63 -2.51 -35.71
N GLU A 42 6.22 -3.77 -35.54
CA GLU A 42 4.99 -4.13 -34.79
C GLU A 42 5.12 -4.01 -33.26
N LEU A 43 6.34 -3.93 -32.73
CA LEU A 43 6.60 -3.77 -31.29
C LEU A 43 6.73 -2.30 -30.84
N ASP A 44 6.75 -1.34 -31.78
CA ASP A 44 6.90 0.09 -31.48
C ASP A 44 5.58 0.76 -31.05
N ASP A 45 4.43 0.09 -31.28
CA ASP A 45 3.08 0.63 -31.00
C ASP A 45 2.45 0.17 -29.67
N PHE A 46 3.17 -0.61 -28.84
CA PHE A 46 2.78 -0.79 -27.43
C PHE A 46 3.42 0.30 -26.57
N GLU A 47 2.99 1.56 -26.76
CA GLU A 47 3.22 2.62 -25.77
C GLU A 47 2.54 2.21 -24.45
N MET A 48 3.29 1.53 -23.57
CA MET A 48 2.86 1.33 -22.20
C MET A 48 2.73 2.70 -21.53
N GLU A 49 1.50 3.18 -21.39
CA GLU A 49 1.21 4.40 -20.63
C GLU A 49 1.92 4.33 -19.28
N LYS A 50 2.75 5.33 -19.00
CA LYS A 50 3.49 5.40 -17.74
C LYS A 50 2.47 5.35 -16.58
N PRO A 51 2.69 4.51 -15.56
CA PRO A 51 1.74 4.40 -14.45
C PRO A 51 1.57 5.77 -13.79
N HIS A 52 0.32 6.25 -13.74
CA HIS A 52 0.00 7.55 -13.18
C HIS A 52 0.44 7.63 -11.70
N ARG A 53 1.32 8.59 -11.38
CA ARG A 53 1.79 8.85 -10.02
C ARG A 53 1.15 10.12 -9.47
N TYR A 54 0.45 9.98 -8.35
CA TYR A 54 -0.08 11.12 -7.61
C TYR A 54 1.05 12.00 -7.04
N ARG A 55 0.79 13.32 -7.00
CA ARG A 55 1.71 14.26 -6.35
C ARG A 55 1.82 13.95 -4.85
N PRO A 56 2.99 14.18 -4.21
CA PRO A 56 3.13 14.06 -2.77
C PRO A 56 2.05 14.87 -2.05
N GLY A 57 1.41 14.26 -1.05
CA GLY A 57 0.30 14.88 -0.30
C GLY A 57 -1.11 14.61 -0.87
N THR A 58 -1.26 14.32 -2.18
CA THR A 58 -2.59 14.05 -2.76
C THR A 58 -3.26 12.81 -2.16
N VAL A 59 -2.49 11.72 -1.99
CA VAL A 59 -3.01 10.48 -1.39
C VAL A 59 -3.25 10.66 0.10
N ALA A 60 -2.33 11.33 0.82
CA ALA A 60 -2.49 11.61 2.25
C ALA A 60 -3.76 12.43 2.56
N LEU A 61 -4.05 13.47 1.78
CA LEU A 61 -5.29 14.25 1.94
C LEU A 61 -6.55 13.42 1.65
N ARG A 62 -6.48 12.49 0.70
CA ARG A 62 -7.58 11.56 0.40
C ARG A 62 -7.82 10.61 1.56
N GLU A 63 -6.76 10.08 2.15
CA GLU A 63 -6.83 9.19 3.32
C GLU A 63 -7.38 9.92 4.55
N ILE A 64 -6.91 11.14 4.84
CA ILE A 64 -7.44 11.97 5.94
C ILE A 64 -8.95 12.16 5.80
N ARG A 65 -9.42 12.57 4.61
CA ARG A 65 -10.87 12.75 4.35
C ARG A 65 -11.65 11.45 4.47
N ARG A 66 -11.07 10.33 4.06
CA ARG A 66 -11.70 9.00 4.16
C ARG A 66 -11.87 8.61 5.64
N TYR A 67 -10.80 8.69 6.43
CA TYR A 67 -10.82 8.27 7.84
C TYR A 67 -11.58 9.23 8.76
N GLN A 68 -11.71 10.50 8.39
CA GLN A 68 -12.58 11.44 9.11
C GLN A 68 -14.08 11.22 8.82
N LYS A 69 -14.44 10.51 7.74
CA LYS A 69 -15.83 10.29 7.36
C LYS A 69 -16.47 9.10 8.07
N SER A 70 -15.71 8.06 8.37
CA SER A 70 -16.21 6.87 9.07
C SER A 70 -15.55 6.68 10.44
N PRO A 71 -16.29 6.24 11.45
CA PRO A 71 -15.75 5.95 12.78
C PRO A 71 -15.21 4.51 12.88
N ASP A 72 -14.64 3.98 11.79
CA ASP A 72 -14.16 2.60 11.76
C ASP A 72 -12.86 2.46 12.57
N LEU A 73 -12.75 1.38 13.35
CA LEU A 73 -11.52 1.06 14.07
C LEU A 73 -10.38 0.74 13.08
N LEU A 74 -9.24 1.41 13.27
CA LEU A 74 -8.07 1.33 12.39
C LEU A 74 -7.08 0.26 12.85
N ILE A 75 -7.05 -0.05 14.14
CA ILE A 75 -6.16 -1.09 14.68
C ILE A 75 -6.77 -2.46 14.45
N ARG A 76 -5.96 -3.42 13.99
CA ARG A 76 -6.40 -4.80 13.83
C ARG A 76 -6.74 -5.42 15.20
N LYS A 77 -7.96 -5.94 15.33
CA LYS A 77 -8.50 -6.51 16.59
C LYS A 77 -7.63 -7.64 17.18
N GLY A 78 -7.11 -8.54 16.33
CA GLY A 78 -6.31 -9.69 16.78
C GLY A 78 -5.01 -9.30 17.50
N PRO A 79 -4.13 -8.50 16.88
CA PRO A 79 -2.94 -7.96 17.55
C PRO A 79 -3.27 -7.12 18.79
N PHE A 80 -4.28 -6.25 18.74
CA PHE A 80 -4.69 -5.44 19.89
C PHE A 80 -5.12 -6.29 21.08
N GLN A 81 -5.92 -7.33 20.84
CA GLN A 81 -6.34 -8.27 21.88
C GLN A 81 -5.14 -9.01 22.51
N ARG A 82 -4.12 -9.37 21.73
CA ARG A 82 -2.90 -10.01 22.26
C ARG A 82 -2.14 -9.04 23.17
N LEU A 83 -1.98 -7.79 22.76
CA LEU A 83 -1.34 -6.74 23.55
C LEU A 83 -2.08 -6.49 24.87
N VAL A 84 -3.42 -6.40 24.84
CA VAL A 84 -4.21 -6.21 26.06
C VAL A 84 -4.00 -7.36 27.05
N ARG A 85 -3.93 -8.60 26.56
CA ARG A 85 -3.70 -9.78 27.40
C ARG A 85 -2.28 -9.84 27.95
N GLU A 86 -1.29 -9.45 27.16
CA GLU A 86 0.11 -9.35 27.59
C GLU A 86 0.24 -8.37 28.77
N ILE A 87 -0.28 -7.15 28.63
CA ILE A 87 -0.25 -6.13 29.69
C ILE A 87 -1.03 -6.59 30.93
N ALA A 88 -2.19 -7.22 30.74
CA ALA A 88 -3.02 -7.68 31.84
C ALA A 88 -2.37 -8.80 32.65
N GLN A 89 -1.57 -9.65 31.99
CA GLN A 89 -0.89 -10.78 32.63
C GLN A 89 0.19 -10.32 33.62
N ASP A 90 0.76 -9.13 33.41
CA ASP A 90 1.70 -8.50 34.35
C ASP A 90 1.00 -7.97 35.61
N LEU A 91 -0.31 -7.68 35.53
CA LEU A 91 -1.10 -7.18 36.65
C LEU A 91 -1.69 -8.31 37.49
N GLU A 92 -2.33 -9.29 36.84
CA GLU A 92 -2.96 -10.43 37.51
C GLU A 92 -2.93 -11.66 36.59
N LYS A 93 -2.58 -12.82 37.17
CA LYS A 93 -2.55 -14.08 36.45
C LYS A 93 -3.99 -14.62 36.28
N ASP A 94 -4.26 -15.22 35.12
CA ASP A 94 -5.54 -15.88 34.77
C ASP A 94 -6.78 -14.96 34.59
N LEU A 95 -6.58 -13.70 34.19
CA LEU A 95 -7.68 -12.79 33.83
C LEU A 95 -8.45 -13.25 32.58
N ARG A 96 -9.79 -13.29 32.71
CA ARG A 96 -10.72 -13.52 31.60
C ARG A 96 -11.33 -12.21 31.12
N PHE A 97 -11.25 -11.98 29.81
CA PHE A 97 -11.81 -10.80 29.17
C PHE A 97 -13.12 -11.11 28.44
N GLN A 98 -14.14 -10.27 28.69
CA GLN A 98 -15.32 -10.22 27.84
C GLN A 98 -14.95 -9.64 26.47
N SER A 99 -15.60 -10.11 25.39
CA SER A 99 -15.36 -9.59 24.04
C SER A 99 -15.67 -8.09 23.91
N THR A 100 -16.74 -7.62 24.57
CA THR A 100 -17.11 -6.21 24.61
C THR A 100 -16.13 -5.35 25.38
N ALA A 101 -15.51 -5.88 26.44
CA ALA A 101 -14.50 -5.15 27.21
C ALA A 101 -13.25 -4.85 26.36
N VAL A 102 -12.80 -5.83 25.56
CA VAL A 102 -11.66 -5.61 24.65
C VAL A 102 -12.00 -4.58 23.57
N LEU A 103 -13.23 -4.59 23.05
CA LEU A 103 -13.69 -3.58 22.09
C LEU A 103 -13.75 -2.17 22.71
N ALA A 104 -14.27 -2.04 23.93
CA ALA A 104 -14.32 -0.76 24.63
C ALA A 104 -12.91 -0.20 24.89
N LEU A 105 -11.95 -1.06 25.28
CA LEU A 105 -10.54 -0.68 25.42
C LEU A 105 -9.96 -0.21 24.09
N GLN A 106 -10.31 -0.87 22.99
CA GLN A 106 -9.84 -0.48 21.66
C GLN A 106 -10.40 0.89 21.25
N GLU A 107 -11.70 1.10 21.40
CA GLU A 107 -12.36 2.37 21.11
C GLU A 107 -11.74 3.52 21.91
N ALA A 108 -11.56 3.34 23.22
CA ALA A 108 -10.94 4.34 24.08
C ALA A 108 -9.48 4.65 23.68
N THR A 109 -8.71 3.60 23.32
CA THR A 109 -7.30 3.76 22.92
C THR A 109 -7.18 4.51 21.61
N GLU A 110 -7.98 4.14 20.61
CA GLU A 110 -7.95 4.81 19.30
C GLU A 110 -8.43 6.26 19.41
N ALA A 111 -9.51 6.52 20.16
CA ALA A 111 -9.98 7.88 20.42
C ALA A 111 -8.91 8.74 21.10
N TYR A 112 -8.21 8.19 22.10
CA TYR A 112 -7.10 8.86 22.77
C TYR A 112 -5.96 9.19 21.80
N MET A 113 -5.55 8.23 20.96
CA MET A 113 -4.48 8.43 19.98
C MET A 113 -4.84 9.49 18.94
N VAL A 114 -6.08 9.49 18.42
CA VAL A 114 -6.55 10.50 17.48
C VAL A 114 -6.48 11.90 18.09
N GLY A 115 -7.00 12.08 19.31
CA GLY A 115 -6.94 13.37 20.00
C GLY A 115 -5.50 13.84 20.26
N LEU A 116 -4.60 12.92 20.60
CA LEU A 116 -3.18 13.25 20.78
C LEU A 116 -2.51 13.66 19.45
N PHE A 117 -2.86 13.03 18.33
CA PHE A 117 -2.35 13.42 17.02
C PHE A 117 -2.89 14.76 16.53
N GLU A 118 -4.13 15.11 16.87
CA GLU A 118 -4.68 16.44 16.60
C GLU A 118 -3.90 17.53 17.33
N GLU A 119 -3.64 17.35 18.62
CA GLU A 119 -2.82 18.28 19.42
C GLU A 119 -1.38 18.37 18.92
N ALA A 120 -0.77 17.23 18.59
CA ALA A 120 0.59 17.19 18.02
C ALA A 120 0.65 17.89 16.65
N ASN A 121 -0.40 17.78 15.84
CA ASN A 121 -0.50 18.47 14.57
C ASN A 121 -0.56 19.99 14.75
N LEU A 122 -1.34 20.49 15.73
CA LEU A 122 -1.34 21.91 16.09
C LEU A 122 0.04 22.41 16.52
N CYS A 123 0.78 21.60 17.29
CA CYS A 123 2.16 21.91 17.69
C CYS A 123 3.12 21.96 16.49
N ALA A 124 2.97 21.04 15.53
CA ALA A 124 3.76 21.04 14.30
C ALA A 124 3.50 22.30 13.45
N ILE A 125 2.22 22.66 13.29
CA ILE A 125 1.79 23.87 12.56
C ILE A 125 2.32 25.13 13.25
N HIS A 126 2.26 25.20 14.58
CA HIS A 126 2.81 26.31 15.36
C HIS A 126 4.31 26.51 15.08
N ALA A 127 5.05 25.43 14.87
CA ALA A 127 6.45 25.45 14.50
C ALA A 127 6.72 25.55 12.98
N ARG A 128 5.70 25.92 12.17
CA ARG A 128 5.76 26.05 10.70
C ARG A 128 6.18 24.76 9.96
N ARG A 129 5.82 23.59 10.50
CA ARG A 129 6.07 22.28 9.90
C ARG A 129 4.76 21.58 9.54
N VAL A 130 4.82 20.68 8.57
CA VAL A 130 3.70 19.80 8.18
C VAL A 130 3.90 18.38 8.73
N THR A 131 5.15 17.97 8.95
CA THR A 131 5.48 16.65 9.51
C THR A 131 5.51 16.72 11.03
N ILE A 132 4.68 15.89 11.66
CA ILE A 132 4.69 15.68 13.11
C ILE A 132 5.99 15.02 13.56
N MET A 133 6.50 15.42 14.72
CA MET A 133 7.74 14.91 15.31
C MET A 133 7.51 14.51 16.77
N LEU A 134 8.43 13.73 17.33
CA LEU A 134 8.34 13.28 18.74
C LEU A 134 8.19 14.44 19.73
N LYS A 135 8.89 15.57 19.48
CA LYS A 135 8.79 16.79 20.30
C LYS A 135 7.39 17.40 20.33
N ASP A 136 6.60 17.22 19.26
CA ASP A 136 5.24 17.75 19.18
C ASP A 136 4.31 16.93 20.08
N ILE A 137 4.48 15.60 20.10
CA ILE A 137 3.74 14.69 20.99
C ILE A 137 4.15 14.92 22.45
N GLN A 138 5.45 15.05 22.72
CA GLN A 138 5.95 15.35 24.06
C GLN A 138 5.41 16.69 24.59
N LEU A 139 5.36 17.71 23.73
CA LEU A 139 4.79 19.00 24.06
C LEU A 139 3.28 18.91 24.34
N ALA A 140 2.53 18.23 23.47
CA ALA A 140 1.09 18.01 23.64
C ALA A 140 0.79 17.32 24.99
N ARG A 141 1.44 16.20 25.28
CA ARG A 141 1.29 15.48 26.58
C ARG A 141 1.65 16.36 27.77
N ARG A 142 2.71 17.16 27.65
CA ARG A 142 3.15 18.08 28.71
C ARG A 142 2.12 19.17 28.99
N ILE A 143 1.48 19.72 27.96
CA ILE A 143 0.42 20.73 28.10
C ILE A 143 -0.84 20.11 28.70
N ARG A 144 -1.19 18.90 28.28
CA ARG A 144 -2.35 18.16 28.80
C ARG A 144 -2.21 17.76 30.27
N GLY A 145 -0.99 17.82 30.83
CA GLY A 145 -0.71 17.42 32.22
C GLY A 145 -0.53 15.91 32.40
N GLU A 146 -0.48 15.16 31.30
CA GLU A 146 -0.18 13.72 31.27
C GLU A 146 1.33 13.51 31.43
N ARG A 147 1.85 13.81 32.62
CA ARG A 147 3.26 13.54 32.93
C ARG A 147 3.47 12.04 33.08
N ALA A 148 4.56 11.55 32.47
CA ALA A 148 5.29 10.41 32.98
C ALA A 148 5.98 10.81 34.29
#